data_AF-A0A6I1HP39-F1
#
_entry.id   AF-A0A6I1HP39-F1
#
_cell.length_a   1.000
_cell.length_b   1.000
_cell.length_c   1.000
_cell.angle_alpha   90.00
_cell.angle_beta   90.00
_cell.angle_gamma   90.00
#
_symmetry.space_group_name_H-M   'P 1'
#
loop_
_entity.id
_entity.type
_entity.pdbx_description
1 polymer ?
#
loop_
_entity_poly.entity_id
_entity_poly.type
_entity_poly.pdbx_seq_one_letter_code
_entity_poly.pdbx_strand_id
1 'polypeptide(L)'
;MKNILIPLLMAAAVGSACAAPQAATPATAAQLTAMSARYAPVELTADTTHLSAGDRQAIAKLVEAAKLVDVLQLRQRWSGNEALWAALKKDKSKLGQARLNYFWINKGPWSVLDAHAAFMPASYAGIAIPAHKPEAGNFYPPGATKAGLETWMNGLSADDKQQAQWFFTTIRAGKDGKYRTVKYSDEYKVELTQLAKLLDEAAAATDNASLKKFLTLRAKAFLDNDYLPSDFAWMDLDSPVDITIGPYETYNDELFGYKAAFEAYVNIRDQAETQKLNFFAKHMQELEDNLPLDAQYRNPKVGALAPMVVVNQVYGAGDGNMAVQTAAYNLPNDERIISARGSKRVMLKNVQEAKFKATLTPISKLVLTPEAQQDVDFNSFFTHILAHEIMHGLGPHATVVDGKPSTPRQDLKEAYSTIEEAKADITGLYALRYMMDKGQLNDTLGQGAVAERKLYNTFLASGFRTLHFGLTDSHARGMAIQMNYILDKGGFVSLGDGRFGVDFGKIKQAVIDLDREFLTIEATGDYARAKALMTKYVVIRPEVQVALDKMKAVPNDIRPEFVTARALDQAAKK
;
A
#
# COMPACT_ATOMS: atom_id res chain seq x y z
N MET A 1 -35.76 -72.77 -7.92
CA MET A 1 -35.38 -71.38 -7.59
C MET A 1 -34.23 -71.47 -6.59
N LYS A 2 -32.98 -71.35 -7.06
CA LYS A 2 -31.78 -71.61 -6.27
C LYS A 2 -30.98 -70.32 -6.05
N ASN A 3 -30.91 -69.94 -4.77
CA ASN A 3 -29.88 -69.23 -4.02
C ASN A 3 -28.79 -68.47 -4.79
N ILE A 4 -28.69 -67.16 -4.55
CA ILE A 4 -27.40 -66.46 -4.47
C ILE A 4 -27.41 -65.54 -3.23
N LEU A 5 -26.41 -65.76 -2.38
CA LEU A 5 -26.07 -65.02 -1.17
C LEU A 5 -25.59 -63.60 -1.51
N ILE A 6 -26.04 -62.60 -0.75
CA ILE A 6 -25.47 -61.24 -0.72
C ILE A 6 -24.56 -61.15 0.52
N PRO A 7 -23.26 -60.84 0.39
CA PRO A 7 -22.38 -60.68 1.54
C PRO A 7 -22.53 -59.30 2.17
N LEU A 8 -22.60 -59.31 3.50
CA LEU A 8 -22.48 -58.16 4.40
C LEU A 8 -21.08 -57.53 4.22
N LEU A 9 -21.01 -56.31 3.71
CA LEU A 9 -19.80 -55.49 3.75
C LEU A 9 -19.87 -54.57 4.98
N MET A 10 -19.02 -54.86 5.98
CA MET A 10 -18.72 -53.94 7.07
C MET A 10 -18.04 -52.69 6.51
N ALA A 11 -18.70 -51.54 6.60
CA ALA A 11 -18.07 -50.24 6.39
C ALA A 11 -17.31 -49.86 7.67
N ALA A 12 -15.97 -49.92 7.61
CA ALA A 12 -15.11 -49.31 8.62
C ALA A 12 -15.19 -47.79 8.44
N ALA A 13 -15.89 -47.11 9.36
CA ALA A 13 -15.87 -45.66 9.48
C ALA A 13 -14.50 -45.23 10.01
N VAL A 14 -13.60 -44.81 9.11
CA VAL A 14 -12.39 -44.08 9.50
C VAL A 14 -12.84 -42.67 9.87
N GLY A 15 -13.06 -42.44 11.16
CA GLY A 15 -13.25 -41.10 11.69
C GLY A 15 -11.96 -40.30 11.50
N SER A 16 -11.96 -39.36 10.56
CA SER A 16 -10.95 -38.30 10.49
C SER A 16 -11.08 -37.46 11.75
N ALA A 17 -10.29 -37.79 12.78
CA ALA A 17 -10.03 -36.89 13.88
C ALA A 17 -9.35 -35.64 13.31
N CYS A 18 -10.09 -34.53 13.22
CA CYS A 18 -9.50 -33.22 13.02
C CYS A 18 -8.51 -32.97 14.17
N ALA A 19 -7.22 -33.17 13.91
CA ALA A 19 -6.19 -32.71 14.82
C ALA A 19 -6.32 -31.19 14.92
N ALA A 20 -6.57 -30.69 16.14
CA ALA A 20 -6.49 -29.26 16.42
C ALA A 20 -5.10 -28.77 15.98
N PRO A 21 -5.00 -27.59 15.33
CA PRO A 21 -3.70 -27.05 14.93
C PRO A 21 -2.82 -26.95 16.18
N GLN A 22 -1.71 -27.66 16.15
CA GLN A 22 -0.73 -27.66 17.24
C GLN A 22 -0.25 -26.22 17.42
N ALA A 23 -0.45 -25.65 18.61
CA ALA A 23 -0.06 -24.27 18.90
C ALA A 23 1.41 -24.08 18.54
N ALA A 24 1.69 -23.16 17.60
CA ALA A 24 3.05 -22.90 17.14
C ALA A 24 3.92 -22.51 18.35
N THR A 25 5.08 -23.15 18.48
CA THR A 25 6.04 -22.84 19.54
C THR A 25 6.42 -21.36 19.47
N PRO A 26 6.44 -20.62 20.60
CA PRO A 26 6.80 -19.20 20.59
C PRO A 26 8.20 -18.97 20.01
N ALA A 27 8.38 -17.88 19.25
CA ALA A 27 9.65 -17.62 18.59
C ALA A 27 10.78 -17.35 19.60
N THR A 28 11.94 -17.93 19.34
CA THR A 28 13.20 -17.67 20.06
C THR A 28 13.79 -16.30 19.69
N ALA A 29 14.77 -15.82 20.47
CA ALA A 29 15.43 -14.55 20.18
C ALA A 29 16.13 -14.57 18.81
N ALA A 30 16.80 -15.68 18.46
CA ALA A 30 17.47 -15.83 17.16
C ALA A 30 16.48 -15.80 15.99
N GLN A 31 15.34 -16.48 16.12
CA GLN A 31 14.27 -16.44 15.12
C GLN A 31 13.71 -15.02 14.97
N LEU A 32 13.43 -14.32 16.07
CA LEU A 32 12.94 -12.93 16.01
C LEU A 32 13.95 -11.96 15.40
N THR A 33 15.25 -12.16 15.64
CA THR A 33 16.32 -11.40 14.98
C THR A 33 16.32 -11.66 13.47
N ALA A 34 16.23 -12.93 13.05
CA ALA A 34 16.14 -13.27 11.62
C ALA A 34 14.87 -12.70 10.96
N MET A 35 13.72 -12.79 11.64
CA MET A 35 12.46 -12.23 11.16
C MET A 35 12.52 -10.70 11.05
N SER A 36 13.18 -10.02 11.99
CA SER A 36 13.39 -8.57 11.96
C SER A 36 14.35 -8.15 10.84
N ALA A 37 15.35 -8.97 10.51
CA ALA A 37 16.33 -8.70 9.46
C ALA A 37 15.73 -8.72 8.05
N ARG A 38 14.50 -9.22 7.88
CA ARG A 38 13.70 -9.05 6.66
C ARG A 38 13.32 -7.59 6.39
N TYR A 39 13.49 -6.70 7.37
CA TYR A 39 13.34 -5.24 7.22
C TYR A 39 14.71 -4.57 7.39
N ALA A 40 15.34 -4.19 6.29
CA ALA A 40 16.66 -3.59 6.27
C ALA A 40 16.66 -2.20 6.94
N PRO A 41 17.44 -1.98 8.02
CA PRO A 41 17.59 -0.64 8.59
C PRO A 41 18.14 0.34 7.55
N VAL A 42 17.48 1.48 7.38
CA VAL A 42 17.90 2.53 6.43
C VAL A 42 17.72 3.91 7.06
N GLU A 43 18.72 4.76 6.94
CA GLU A 43 18.57 6.17 7.32
C GLU A 43 17.78 6.90 6.25
N LEU A 44 16.65 7.51 6.63
CA LEU A 44 15.91 8.40 5.76
C LEU A 44 16.31 9.85 6.02
N THR A 45 16.89 10.45 4.99
CA THR A 45 17.27 11.86 4.96
C THR A 45 16.36 12.63 4.01
N ALA A 46 16.13 13.90 4.32
CA ALA A 46 15.51 14.88 3.43
C ALA A 46 16.29 16.20 3.51
N ASP A 47 16.42 16.89 2.37
CA ASP A 47 17.02 18.22 2.32
C ASP A 47 16.10 19.23 3.02
N THR A 48 16.66 19.96 3.99
CA THR A 48 15.94 20.99 4.75
C THR A 48 16.47 22.39 4.44
N THR A 49 17.51 22.54 3.62
CA THR A 49 18.25 23.80 3.47
C THR A 49 17.37 24.94 3.00
N HIS A 50 16.38 24.65 2.15
CA HIS A 50 15.44 25.61 1.57
C HIS A 50 14.24 25.98 2.47
N LEU A 51 14.05 25.33 3.62
CA LEU A 51 12.91 25.60 4.52
C LEU A 51 13.05 26.92 5.28
N SER A 52 11.93 27.62 5.51
CA SER A 52 11.91 28.76 6.43
C SER A 52 12.18 28.31 7.87
N ALA A 53 12.52 29.24 8.76
CA ALA A 53 12.65 28.93 10.19
C ALA A 53 11.30 28.44 10.77
N GLY A 54 10.20 29.05 10.32
CA GLY A 54 8.84 28.67 10.71
C GLY A 54 8.48 27.26 10.26
N ASP A 55 8.82 26.87 9.03
CA ASP A 55 8.57 25.52 8.52
C ASP A 55 9.38 24.44 9.25
N ARG A 56 10.64 24.72 9.62
CA ARG A 56 11.43 23.78 10.45
C ARG A 56 10.80 23.56 11.82
N GLN A 57 10.30 24.63 12.45
CA GLN A 57 9.58 24.55 13.72
C GLN A 57 8.25 23.81 13.56
N ALA A 58 7.50 24.08 12.48
CA ALA A 58 6.27 23.37 12.16
C ALA A 58 6.55 21.86 12.00
N ILE A 59 7.59 21.45 11.25
CA ILE A 59 7.95 20.03 11.11
C ILE A 59 8.25 19.39 12.47
N ALA A 60 8.99 20.05 13.36
CA ALA A 60 9.27 19.51 14.70
C ALA A 60 7.97 19.21 15.46
N LYS A 61 6.99 20.14 15.41
CA LYS A 61 5.66 19.96 16.01
C LYS A 61 4.84 18.87 15.33
N LEU A 62 4.93 18.74 14.00
CA LEU A 62 4.27 17.67 13.25
C LEU A 62 4.86 16.30 13.58
N VAL A 63 6.17 16.20 13.85
CA VAL A 63 6.81 14.96 14.33
C VAL A 63 6.34 14.62 15.74
N GLU A 64 6.18 15.60 16.64
CA GLU A 64 5.56 15.38 17.95
C GLU A 64 4.13 14.87 17.82
N ALA A 65 3.33 15.45 16.92
CA ALA A 65 1.96 15.02 16.64
C ALA A 65 1.93 13.58 16.08
N ALA A 66 2.76 13.28 15.08
CA ALA A 66 2.84 11.95 14.47
C ALA A 66 3.17 10.85 15.49
N LYS A 67 3.99 11.11 16.51
CA LYS A 67 4.26 10.12 17.57
C LYS A 67 3.01 9.72 18.38
N LEU A 68 2.00 10.58 18.47
CA LEU A 68 0.71 10.24 19.12
C LEU A 68 -0.14 9.32 18.23
N VAL A 69 0.02 9.41 16.91
CA VAL A 69 -0.67 8.55 15.94
C VAL A 69 -0.24 7.09 16.11
N ASP A 70 1.02 6.81 16.46
CA ASP A 70 1.46 5.45 16.80
C ASP A 70 0.63 4.83 17.94
N VAL A 71 0.26 5.62 18.95
CA VAL A 71 -0.55 5.13 20.09
C VAL A 71 -1.97 4.83 19.65
N LEU A 72 -2.57 5.73 18.85
CA LEU A 72 -3.92 5.53 18.28
C LEU A 72 -3.99 4.27 17.42
N GLN A 73 -3.01 4.08 16.54
CA GLN A 73 -2.96 2.92 15.67
C GLN A 73 -2.75 1.62 16.46
N LEU A 74 -1.87 1.61 17.47
CA LEU A 74 -1.69 0.44 18.34
C LEU A 74 -3.03 0.05 18.99
N ARG A 75 -3.79 1.04 19.50
CA ARG A 75 -5.10 0.84 20.12
C ARG A 75 -6.14 0.33 19.12
N GLN A 76 -6.17 0.89 17.91
CA GLN A 76 -7.08 0.47 16.83
C GLN A 76 -6.81 -0.96 16.37
N ARG A 77 -5.53 -1.35 16.29
CA ARG A 77 -5.12 -2.66 15.81
C ARG A 77 -5.45 -3.78 16.79
N TRP A 78 -5.28 -3.55 18.09
CA TRP A 78 -5.71 -4.49 19.12
C TRP A 78 -5.82 -3.83 20.49
N SER A 79 -6.91 -4.11 21.21
CA SER A 79 -7.14 -3.59 22.57
C SER A 79 -6.06 -3.98 23.59
N GLY A 80 -5.35 -5.09 23.36
CA GLY A 80 -4.26 -5.54 24.23
C GLY A 80 -2.89 -4.93 23.92
N ASN A 81 -2.73 -4.18 22.82
CA ASN A 81 -1.42 -3.71 22.35
C ASN A 81 -0.73 -2.78 23.35
N GLU A 82 -1.44 -1.81 23.94
CA GLU A 82 -0.84 -0.86 24.86
C GLU A 82 -0.31 -1.54 26.13
N ALA A 83 -1.09 -2.46 26.70
CA ALA A 83 -0.68 -3.26 27.86
C ALA A 83 0.52 -4.15 27.51
N LEU A 84 0.49 -4.80 26.34
CA LEU A 84 1.58 -5.66 25.89
C LEU A 84 2.86 -4.85 25.64
N TRP A 85 2.75 -3.70 25.00
CA TRP A 85 3.89 -2.80 24.77
C TRP A 85 4.51 -2.35 26.10
N ALA A 86 3.69 -1.98 27.08
CA ALA A 86 4.16 -1.62 28.41
C ALA A 86 4.89 -2.78 29.12
N ALA A 87 4.39 -4.02 28.97
CA ALA A 87 5.04 -5.21 29.52
C ALA A 87 6.37 -5.54 28.82
N LEU A 88 6.41 -5.46 27.49
CA LEU A 88 7.62 -5.69 26.68
C LEU A 88 8.73 -4.68 27.00
N LYS A 89 8.39 -3.41 27.22
CA LYS A 89 9.37 -2.38 27.64
C LYS A 89 10.07 -2.70 28.96
N LYS A 90 9.45 -3.49 29.85
CA LYS A 90 10.01 -3.89 31.14
C LYS A 90 10.94 -5.11 31.04
N ASP A 91 10.75 -5.99 30.06
CA ASP A 91 11.61 -7.16 29.86
C ASP A 91 12.91 -6.77 29.15
N LYS A 92 13.99 -6.72 29.91
CA LYS A 92 15.33 -6.37 29.42
C LYS A 92 16.15 -7.58 28.98
N SER A 93 15.60 -8.80 29.03
CA SER A 93 16.29 -9.99 28.51
C SER A 93 16.51 -9.88 26.99
N LYS A 94 17.46 -10.66 26.45
CA LYS A 94 17.68 -10.71 25.00
C LYS A 94 16.41 -11.06 24.23
N LEU A 95 15.60 -11.98 24.76
CA LEU A 95 14.32 -12.36 24.16
C LEU A 95 13.28 -11.24 24.27
N GLY A 96 13.17 -10.58 25.43
CA GLY A 96 12.28 -9.44 25.63
C GLY A 96 12.56 -8.29 24.68
N GLN A 97 13.83 -7.95 24.49
CA GLN A 97 14.26 -6.91 23.54
C GLN A 97 13.97 -7.30 22.09
N ALA A 98 14.23 -8.56 21.70
CA ALA A 98 13.90 -9.05 20.36
C ALA A 98 12.37 -9.01 20.11
N ARG A 99 11.56 -9.38 21.11
CA ARG A 99 10.09 -9.28 21.07
C ARG A 99 9.63 -7.84 20.96
N LEU A 100 10.16 -6.93 21.77
CA LEU A 100 9.83 -5.50 21.72
C LEU A 100 10.17 -4.90 20.35
N ASN A 101 11.34 -5.24 19.81
CA ASN A 101 11.77 -4.78 18.51
C ASN A 101 10.80 -5.22 17.40
N TYR A 102 10.47 -6.52 17.37
CA TYR A 102 9.61 -7.06 16.33
C TYR A 102 8.14 -6.67 16.50
N PHE A 103 7.67 -6.52 17.75
CA PHE A 103 6.38 -5.91 18.07
C PHE A 103 6.26 -4.50 17.50
N TRP A 104 7.29 -3.67 17.64
CA TRP A 104 7.24 -2.29 17.16
C TRP A 104 7.23 -2.19 15.63
N ILE A 105 7.98 -3.07 14.96
CA ILE A 105 7.96 -3.19 13.48
C ILE A 105 6.55 -3.53 13.00
N ASN A 106 5.89 -4.52 13.60
CA ASN A 106 4.58 -5.01 13.16
C ASN A 106 3.38 -4.30 13.82
N LYS A 107 3.65 -3.35 14.74
CA LYS A 107 2.66 -2.69 15.61
C LYS A 107 1.72 -3.69 16.31
N GLY A 108 2.26 -4.82 16.76
CA GLY A 108 1.50 -5.90 17.38
C GLY A 108 2.27 -7.21 17.50
N PRO A 109 1.71 -8.22 18.19
CA PRO A 109 2.34 -9.53 18.40
C PRO A 109 2.27 -10.49 17.20
N TRP A 110 1.89 -10.01 16.02
CA TRP A 110 1.68 -10.80 14.80
C TRP A 110 2.63 -10.36 13.69
N SER A 111 3.20 -11.32 12.96
CA SER A 111 4.06 -11.04 11.81
C SER A 111 3.23 -10.73 10.57
N VAL A 112 3.37 -9.52 10.02
CA VAL A 112 2.69 -9.13 8.77
C VAL A 112 3.18 -9.98 7.59
N LEU A 113 4.48 -10.29 7.52
CA LEU A 113 5.05 -11.11 6.45
C LEU A 113 4.70 -12.60 6.56
N ASP A 114 4.20 -13.06 7.71
CA ASP A 114 3.84 -14.46 7.94
C ASP A 114 2.34 -14.60 8.25
N ALA A 115 1.50 -14.03 7.37
CA ALA A 115 0.04 -14.17 7.41
C ALA A 115 -0.60 -13.81 8.78
N HIS A 116 -0.06 -12.78 9.43
CA HIS A 116 -0.50 -12.32 10.75
C HIS A 116 -0.50 -13.42 11.83
N ALA A 117 0.40 -14.41 11.72
CA ALA A 117 0.61 -15.40 12.78
C ALA A 117 1.33 -14.79 13.99
N ALA A 118 0.94 -15.19 15.20
CA ALA A 118 1.55 -14.70 16.43
C ALA A 118 2.97 -15.26 16.58
N PHE A 119 3.94 -14.37 16.85
CA PHE A 119 5.31 -14.76 17.20
C PHE A 119 5.54 -14.84 18.72
N MET A 120 4.51 -14.46 19.49
CA MET A 120 4.49 -14.41 20.95
C MET A 120 3.83 -15.66 21.55
N PRO A 121 4.11 -16.02 22.82
CA PRO A 121 3.33 -17.03 23.53
C PRO A 121 1.86 -16.64 23.68
N ALA A 122 0.97 -17.62 23.80
CA ALA A 122 -0.47 -17.42 23.97
C ALA A 122 -0.83 -16.58 25.22
N SER A 123 0.08 -16.48 26.19
CA SER A 123 0.00 -15.48 27.24
C SER A 123 1.36 -14.87 27.56
N TYR A 124 1.39 -13.55 27.79
CA TYR A 124 2.58 -12.82 28.21
C TYR A 124 2.21 -11.78 29.27
N ALA A 125 2.85 -11.86 30.45
CA ALA A 125 2.57 -10.97 31.58
C ALA A 125 1.06 -10.86 31.94
N GLY A 126 0.32 -11.98 31.87
CA GLY A 126 -1.11 -12.04 32.17
C GLY A 126 -2.02 -11.58 31.03
N ILE A 127 -1.47 -11.18 29.88
CA ILE A 127 -2.21 -10.77 28.69
C ILE A 127 -2.38 -12.00 27.80
N ALA A 128 -3.62 -12.35 27.45
CA ALA A 128 -3.91 -13.39 26.46
C ALA A 128 -3.65 -12.84 25.05
N ILE A 129 -2.88 -13.56 24.24
CA ILE A 129 -2.51 -13.16 22.88
C ILE A 129 -3.17 -14.14 21.89
N PRO A 130 -4.11 -13.65 21.05
CA PRO A 130 -4.69 -14.47 19.97
C PRO A 130 -3.62 -15.02 19.02
N ALA A 131 -3.82 -16.24 18.53
CA ALA A 131 -2.88 -16.88 17.60
C ALA A 131 -2.73 -16.13 16.26
N HIS A 132 -3.77 -15.39 15.85
CA HIS A 132 -3.77 -14.51 14.68
C HIS A 132 -4.34 -13.14 15.03
N LYS A 133 -4.02 -12.12 14.22
CA LYS A 133 -4.60 -10.78 14.40
C LYS A 133 -6.13 -10.89 14.32
N PRO A 134 -6.89 -10.30 15.26
CA PRO A 134 -8.34 -10.21 15.13
C PRO A 134 -8.72 -9.43 13.87
N GLU A 135 -9.61 -10.00 13.04
CA GLU A 135 -10.08 -9.36 11.81
C GLU A 135 -10.75 -8.02 12.09
N ALA A 136 -11.53 -7.95 13.16
CA ALA A 136 -12.25 -6.75 13.61
C ALA A 136 -11.36 -5.63 14.16
N GLY A 137 -10.05 -5.88 14.35
CA GLY A 137 -9.18 -5.03 15.13
C GLY A 137 -9.80 -4.71 16.50
N ASN A 138 -9.76 -3.43 16.89
CA ASN A 138 -10.47 -2.87 18.04
C ASN A 138 -11.56 -1.86 17.62
N PHE A 139 -12.09 -2.00 16.39
CA PHE A 139 -13.11 -1.09 15.87
C PHE A 139 -14.54 -1.51 16.28
N TYR A 140 -14.72 -2.78 16.64
CA TYR A 140 -16.00 -3.39 16.99
C TYR A 140 -15.96 -3.95 18.43
N PRO A 141 -17.12 -4.27 19.03
CA PRO A 141 -17.16 -4.84 20.38
C PRO A 141 -16.44 -6.20 20.42
N PRO A 142 -15.65 -6.51 21.47
CA PRO A 142 -15.01 -7.81 21.62
C PRO A 142 -16.02 -8.96 21.56
N GLY A 143 -15.73 -9.97 20.74
CA GLY A 143 -16.60 -11.15 20.57
C GLY A 143 -17.84 -10.93 19.70
N ALA A 144 -18.06 -9.73 19.16
CA ALA A 144 -19.11 -9.50 18.17
C ALA A 144 -18.83 -10.30 16.89
N THR A 145 -19.87 -10.91 16.32
CA THR A 145 -19.79 -11.61 15.03
C THR A 145 -20.19 -10.69 13.89
N LYS A 146 -19.64 -10.94 12.70
CA LYS A 146 -20.02 -10.22 11.47
C LYS A 146 -21.53 -10.20 11.26
N ALA A 147 -22.16 -11.37 11.31
CA ALA A 147 -23.62 -11.52 11.14
C ALA A 147 -24.43 -10.77 12.21
N GLY A 148 -23.96 -10.74 13.47
CA GLY A 148 -24.61 -9.98 14.54
C GLY A 148 -24.57 -8.48 14.31
N LEU A 149 -23.43 -7.96 13.86
CA LEU A 149 -23.26 -6.55 13.49
C LEU A 149 -24.09 -6.19 12.26
N GLU A 150 -24.13 -7.03 11.23
CA GLU A 150 -24.97 -6.83 10.03
C GLU A 150 -26.45 -6.80 10.39
N THR A 151 -26.91 -7.74 11.22
CA THR A 151 -28.30 -7.76 11.70
C THR A 151 -28.65 -6.47 12.44
N TRP A 152 -27.77 -6.02 13.34
CA TRP A 152 -27.95 -4.75 14.04
C TRP A 152 -27.98 -3.55 13.08
N MET A 153 -26.98 -3.42 12.20
CA MET A 153 -26.91 -2.31 11.23
C MET A 153 -28.11 -2.26 10.29
N ASN A 154 -28.64 -3.41 9.87
CA ASN A 154 -29.83 -3.49 9.02
C ASN A 154 -31.13 -3.14 9.75
N GLY A 155 -31.14 -3.18 11.08
CA GLY A 155 -32.28 -2.74 11.89
C GLY A 155 -32.27 -1.23 12.21
N LEU A 156 -31.22 -0.50 11.81
CA LEU A 156 -31.09 0.94 12.03
C LEU A 156 -31.87 1.75 10.97
N SER A 157 -32.10 3.03 11.26
CA SER A 157 -32.50 4.01 10.24
C SER A 157 -31.41 4.12 9.16
N ALA A 158 -31.75 4.64 7.97
CA ALA A 158 -30.77 4.81 6.89
C ALA A 158 -29.56 5.66 7.32
N ASP A 159 -29.82 6.76 8.01
CA ASP A 159 -28.77 7.67 8.50
C ASP A 159 -27.90 7.01 9.58
N ASP A 160 -28.51 6.31 10.53
CA ASP A 160 -27.77 5.61 11.59
C ASP A 160 -26.94 4.43 11.03
N LYS A 161 -27.48 3.72 10.03
CA LYS A 161 -26.75 2.68 9.31
C LYS A 161 -25.55 3.27 8.58
N GLN A 162 -25.71 4.40 7.89
CA GLN A 162 -24.60 5.09 7.25
C GLN A 162 -23.53 5.47 8.28
N GLN A 163 -23.91 6.03 9.43
CA GLN A 163 -22.96 6.36 10.50
C GLN A 163 -22.27 5.12 11.08
N ALA A 164 -22.99 4.00 11.24
CA ALA A 164 -22.44 2.74 11.70
C ALA A 164 -21.43 2.13 10.71
N GLN A 165 -21.59 2.38 9.42
CA GLN A 165 -20.68 1.93 8.35
C GLN A 165 -19.61 2.98 8.01
N TRP A 166 -19.66 4.18 8.58
CA TRP A 166 -18.76 5.27 8.24
C TRP A 166 -17.32 5.04 8.71
N PHE A 167 -16.37 5.70 8.03
CA PHE A 167 -14.92 5.60 8.27
C PHE A 167 -14.49 5.97 9.69
N PHE A 168 -15.11 7.03 10.25
CA PHE A 168 -14.64 7.70 11.46
C PHE A 168 -15.52 7.39 12.68
N THR A 169 -16.03 6.17 12.76
CA THR A 169 -16.84 5.68 13.88
C THR A 169 -16.42 4.29 14.29
N THR A 170 -16.43 4.01 15.60
CA THR A 170 -16.36 2.65 16.12
C THR A 170 -17.75 2.16 16.49
N ILE A 171 -17.90 0.84 16.66
CA ILE A 171 -19.10 0.27 17.27
C ILE A 171 -18.69 -0.28 18.65
N ARG A 172 -19.49 0.07 19.66
CA ARG A 172 -19.27 -0.34 21.07
C ARG A 172 -20.53 -0.96 21.62
N ALA A 173 -20.38 -1.92 22.52
CA ALA A 173 -21.49 -2.41 23.33
C ALA A 173 -21.65 -1.51 24.57
N GLY A 174 -22.88 -1.07 24.84
CA GLY A 174 -23.25 -0.43 26.09
C GLY A 174 -23.28 -1.41 27.27
N LYS A 175 -23.45 -0.89 28.48
CA LYS A 175 -23.64 -1.73 29.69
C LYS A 175 -24.90 -2.59 29.64
N ASP A 176 -25.87 -2.18 28.81
CA ASP A 176 -27.11 -2.89 28.51
C ASP A 176 -26.94 -3.98 27.43
N GLY A 177 -25.72 -4.18 26.92
CA GLY A 177 -25.40 -5.14 25.87
C GLY A 177 -25.78 -4.68 24.46
N LYS A 178 -26.35 -3.48 24.28
CA LYS A 178 -26.75 -2.97 22.97
C LYS A 178 -25.59 -2.31 22.24
N TYR A 179 -25.54 -2.48 20.93
CA TYR A 179 -24.54 -1.80 20.09
C TYR A 179 -24.91 -0.34 19.86
N ARG A 180 -23.88 0.51 19.84
CA ARG A 180 -23.97 1.94 19.50
C ARG A 180 -22.76 2.35 18.67
N THR A 181 -22.99 3.30 17.78
CA THR A 181 -21.94 4.01 17.05
C THR A 181 -21.27 5.05 17.96
N VAL A 182 -19.94 5.15 17.92
CA VAL A 182 -19.15 6.14 18.66
C VAL A 182 -18.21 6.84 17.69
N LYS A 183 -18.26 8.17 17.64
CA LYS A 183 -17.37 8.96 16.76
C LYS A 183 -15.92 8.84 17.23
N TYR A 184 -14.97 8.92 16.30
CA TYR A 184 -13.54 8.91 16.63
C TYR A 184 -13.15 10.09 17.54
N SER A 185 -13.73 11.28 17.32
CA SER A 185 -13.56 12.45 18.20
C SER A 185 -13.91 12.18 19.68
N ASP A 186 -14.85 11.28 19.93
CA ASP A 186 -15.26 10.87 21.28
C ASP A 186 -14.45 9.67 21.78
N GLU A 187 -14.26 8.64 20.95
CA GLU A 187 -13.51 7.42 21.28
C GLU A 187 -12.04 7.71 21.62
N TYR A 188 -11.42 8.63 20.89
CA TYR A 188 -10.00 8.95 20.98
C TYR A 188 -9.75 10.39 21.48
N LYS A 189 -10.72 10.94 22.21
CA LYS A 189 -10.76 12.37 22.59
C LYS A 189 -9.47 12.89 23.21
N VAL A 190 -8.84 12.11 24.08
CA VAL A 190 -7.64 12.52 24.82
C VAL A 190 -6.48 12.79 23.86
N GLU A 191 -6.16 11.82 23.01
CA GLU A 191 -5.08 11.95 22.03
C GLU A 191 -5.43 12.96 20.94
N LEU A 192 -6.69 12.98 20.47
CA LEU A 192 -7.14 13.92 19.44
C LEU A 192 -7.11 15.38 19.89
N THR A 193 -7.39 15.64 21.17
CA THR A 193 -7.23 17.00 21.75
C THR A 193 -5.76 17.43 21.74
N GLN A 194 -4.84 16.54 22.10
CA GLN A 194 -3.42 16.84 22.07
C GLN A 194 -2.88 16.99 20.64
N LEU A 195 -3.35 16.15 19.71
CA LEU A 195 -3.05 16.28 18.28
C LEU A 195 -3.51 17.62 17.73
N ALA A 196 -4.76 18.03 17.99
CA ALA A 196 -5.29 19.32 17.56
C ALA A 196 -4.42 20.47 18.07
N LYS A 197 -4.04 20.46 19.35
CA LYS A 197 -3.14 21.46 19.93
C LYS A 197 -1.80 21.54 19.20
N LEU A 198 -1.16 20.40 18.93
CA LEU A 198 0.14 20.36 18.24
C LEU A 198 0.03 20.84 16.78
N LEU A 199 -1.08 20.54 16.11
CA LEU A 199 -1.34 21.07 14.77
C LEU A 199 -1.56 22.59 14.77
N ASP A 200 -2.25 23.14 15.76
CA ASP A 200 -2.40 24.59 15.92
C ASP A 200 -1.06 25.28 16.24
N GLU A 201 -0.21 24.66 17.07
CA GLU A 201 1.17 25.14 17.32
C GLU A 201 2.00 25.12 16.02
N ALA A 202 1.91 24.05 15.22
CA ALA A 202 2.57 23.98 13.92
C ALA A 202 2.03 25.02 12.92
N ALA A 203 0.71 25.22 12.92
CA ALA A 203 0.05 26.23 12.11
C ALA A 203 0.51 27.64 12.47
N ALA A 204 0.69 27.93 13.76
CA ALA A 204 1.20 29.22 14.24
C ALA A 204 2.67 29.46 13.85
N ALA A 205 3.48 28.39 13.79
CA ALA A 205 4.90 28.47 13.47
C ALA A 205 5.18 28.72 11.96
N THR A 206 4.44 28.07 11.06
CA THR A 206 4.67 28.23 9.62
C THR A 206 4.26 29.62 9.10
N ASP A 207 5.05 30.12 8.15
CA ASP A 207 4.77 31.30 7.34
C ASP A 207 3.94 30.98 6.08
N ASN A 208 3.78 29.70 5.73
CA ASN A 208 3.00 29.28 4.57
C ASN A 208 1.48 29.27 4.85
N ALA A 209 0.72 30.06 4.08
CA ALA A 209 -0.71 30.24 4.29
C ALA A 209 -1.55 28.98 4.00
N SER A 210 -1.18 28.17 3.01
CA SER A 210 -1.93 26.95 2.67
C SER A 210 -1.73 25.86 3.73
N LEU A 211 -0.49 25.71 4.23
CA LEU A 211 -0.17 24.82 5.33
C LEU A 211 -0.89 25.23 6.62
N LYS A 212 -0.82 26.53 6.99
CA LYS A 212 -1.55 27.07 8.14
C LYS A 212 -3.04 26.75 8.07
N LYS A 213 -3.68 27.00 6.92
CA LYS A 213 -5.10 26.69 6.70
C LYS A 213 -5.40 25.21 6.88
N PHE A 214 -4.60 24.33 6.25
CA PHE A 214 -4.77 22.88 6.38
C PHE A 214 -4.67 22.43 7.85
N LEU A 215 -3.61 22.82 8.53
CA LEU A 215 -3.34 22.40 9.91
C LEU A 215 -4.44 22.84 10.87
N THR A 216 -4.90 24.10 10.79
CA THR A 216 -6.02 24.59 11.60
C THR A 216 -7.32 23.83 11.33
N LEU A 217 -7.63 23.54 10.06
CA LEU A 217 -8.84 22.77 9.72
C LEU A 217 -8.74 21.31 10.17
N ARG A 218 -7.55 20.69 10.06
CA ARG A 218 -7.33 19.32 10.52
C ARG A 218 -7.39 19.23 12.05
N ALA A 219 -6.85 20.21 12.77
CA ALA A 219 -6.98 20.32 14.22
C ALA A 219 -8.45 20.35 14.64
N LYS A 220 -9.28 21.15 13.94
CA LYS A 220 -10.73 21.20 14.14
C LYS A 220 -11.41 19.85 13.85
N ALA A 221 -11.07 19.21 12.73
CA ALA A 221 -11.64 17.93 12.32
C ALA A 221 -11.42 16.82 13.36
N PHE A 222 -10.28 16.82 14.05
CA PHE A 222 -10.02 15.89 15.15
C PHE A 222 -11.00 16.05 16.33
N LEU A 223 -11.58 17.23 16.53
CA LEU A 223 -12.47 17.52 17.65
C LEU A 223 -13.95 17.36 17.32
N ASP A 224 -14.35 17.60 16.07
CA ASP A 224 -15.76 17.54 15.65
C ASP A 224 -16.11 16.35 14.75
N ASN A 225 -15.10 15.58 14.33
CA ASN A 225 -15.20 14.38 13.50
C ASN A 225 -15.61 14.64 12.03
N ASP A 226 -15.54 15.89 11.55
CA ASP A 226 -15.78 16.25 10.16
C ASP A 226 -14.47 16.62 9.44
N TYR A 227 -13.93 15.65 8.70
CA TYR A 227 -12.65 15.80 7.99
C TYR A 227 -12.79 16.50 6.64
N LEU A 228 -14.01 16.62 6.09
CA LEU A 228 -14.26 17.08 4.73
C LEU A 228 -13.62 18.46 4.43
N PRO A 229 -13.78 19.50 5.28
CA PRO A 229 -13.14 20.79 5.01
C PRO A 229 -11.61 20.73 5.04
N SER A 230 -11.06 19.91 5.94
CA SER A 230 -9.60 19.75 6.09
C SER A 230 -8.98 18.97 4.94
N ASP A 231 -9.67 17.96 4.42
CA ASP A 231 -9.20 17.18 3.28
C ASP A 231 -9.24 18.01 1.99
N PHE A 232 -10.27 18.85 1.78
CA PHE A 232 -10.23 19.83 0.69
C PHE A 232 -9.05 20.79 0.81
N ALA A 233 -8.74 21.26 2.02
CA ALA A 233 -7.56 22.10 2.25
C ALA A 233 -6.24 21.36 2.04
N TRP A 234 -6.20 20.05 2.32
CA TRP A 234 -5.03 19.20 2.08
C TRP A 234 -4.79 18.96 0.57
N MET A 235 -5.86 18.78 -0.20
CA MET A 235 -5.80 18.71 -1.66
C MET A 235 -5.24 20.00 -2.27
N ASP A 236 -5.57 21.15 -1.66
CA ASP A 236 -5.12 22.48 -2.07
C ASP A 236 -3.76 22.89 -1.47
N LEU A 237 -3.06 21.96 -0.78
CA LEU A 237 -1.82 22.26 -0.07
C LEU A 237 -0.69 22.63 -1.05
N ASP A 238 -0.21 23.86 -0.96
CA ASP A 238 0.93 24.40 -1.71
C ASP A 238 2.00 24.94 -0.74
N SER A 239 2.90 24.06 -0.32
CA SER A 239 3.91 24.34 0.70
C SER A 239 5.15 23.45 0.52
N PRO A 240 6.35 23.93 0.93
CA PRO A 240 7.53 23.08 1.07
C PRO A 240 7.33 21.90 2.03
N VAL A 241 6.44 22.04 3.02
CA VAL A 241 6.08 20.97 3.95
C VAL A 241 4.79 20.32 3.46
N ASP A 242 4.85 19.01 3.20
CA ASP A 242 3.67 18.21 2.83
C ASP A 242 3.38 17.21 3.94
N ILE A 243 2.19 17.30 4.53
CA ILE A 243 1.80 16.52 5.70
C ILE A 243 0.47 15.82 5.44
N THR A 244 0.47 14.51 5.65
CA THR A 244 -0.76 13.70 5.72
C THR A 244 -0.87 13.22 7.17
N ILE A 245 -1.96 13.53 7.87
CA ILE A 245 -2.15 13.09 9.27
C ILE A 245 -3.63 12.94 9.63
N GLY A 246 -4.09 11.71 9.88
CA GLY A 246 -5.49 11.46 10.21
C GLY A 246 -5.89 10.00 10.01
N PRO A 247 -7.19 9.69 10.13
CA PRO A 247 -7.73 8.37 9.81
C PRO A 247 -8.00 8.27 8.30
N TYR A 248 -7.37 7.31 7.61
CA TYR A 248 -7.48 7.18 6.16
C TYR A 248 -7.79 5.75 5.70
N GLU A 249 -6.84 4.84 5.85
CA GLU A 249 -6.91 3.51 5.24
C GLU A 249 -7.72 2.52 6.07
N THR A 250 -8.47 1.62 5.43
CA THR A 250 -9.36 0.67 6.12
C THR A 250 -8.81 -0.76 6.20
N TYR A 251 -7.56 -0.99 5.78
CA TYR A 251 -6.94 -2.31 5.74
C TYR A 251 -6.89 -3.03 7.10
N ASN A 252 -6.88 -2.29 8.21
CA ASN A 252 -6.86 -2.88 9.55
C ASN A 252 -8.23 -3.39 10.02
N ASP A 253 -9.32 -3.01 9.35
CA ASP A 253 -10.65 -3.60 9.51
C ASP A 253 -10.84 -4.70 8.45
N GLU A 254 -10.39 -5.91 8.78
CA GLU A 254 -10.54 -7.07 7.91
C GLU A 254 -11.94 -7.70 8.03
N LEU A 255 -12.78 -7.22 8.96
CA LEU A 255 -14.13 -7.73 9.14
C LEU A 255 -15.08 -7.17 8.06
N PHE A 256 -15.01 -5.85 7.83
CA PHE A 256 -15.85 -5.15 6.86
C PHE A 256 -15.10 -4.22 5.90
N GLY A 257 -13.90 -3.76 6.24
CA GLY A 257 -13.19 -2.73 5.47
C GLY A 257 -13.80 -1.33 5.56
N TYR A 258 -14.58 -1.05 6.60
CA TYR A 258 -15.24 0.24 6.83
C TYR A 258 -14.37 1.21 7.60
N LYS A 259 -13.61 0.74 8.59
CA LYS A 259 -13.07 1.60 9.65
C LYS A 259 -11.66 2.08 9.35
N ALA A 260 -11.48 3.38 9.31
CA ALA A 260 -10.21 4.00 8.94
C ALA A 260 -9.21 3.95 10.11
N ALA A 261 -7.96 3.60 9.83
CA ALA A 261 -6.84 3.59 10.76
C ALA A 261 -6.10 4.94 10.74
N PHE A 262 -5.60 5.37 11.90
CA PHE A 262 -4.79 6.58 12.02
C PHE A 262 -3.38 6.36 11.47
N GLU A 263 -2.93 7.28 10.63
CA GLU A 263 -1.58 7.32 10.08
C GLU A 263 -1.06 8.76 9.93
N ALA A 264 0.27 8.88 9.79
CA ALA A 264 0.92 10.14 9.48
C ALA A 264 2.14 9.99 8.59
N TYR A 265 2.31 10.93 7.67
CA TYR A 265 3.49 11.13 6.83
C TYR A 265 3.88 12.60 6.89
N VAL A 266 4.97 12.89 7.60
CA VAL A 266 5.58 14.23 7.65
C VAL A 266 6.64 14.27 6.56
N ASN A 267 6.47 15.10 5.54
CA ASN A 267 7.33 15.12 4.37
C ASN A 267 7.78 16.53 3.99
N ILE A 268 8.86 16.58 3.21
CA ILE A 268 9.32 17.80 2.53
C ILE A 268 9.12 17.58 1.03
N ARG A 269 8.48 18.54 0.36
CA ARG A 269 8.20 18.47 -1.08
C ARG A 269 9.50 18.56 -1.87
N ASP A 270 9.70 17.63 -2.80
CA ASP A 270 10.72 17.72 -3.84
C ASP A 270 10.12 18.51 -5.00
N GLN A 271 10.39 19.83 -5.02
CA GLN A 271 9.78 20.71 -6.01
C GLN A 271 10.24 20.39 -7.44
N ALA A 272 11.51 19.98 -7.61
CA ALA A 272 12.06 19.64 -8.92
C ALA A 272 11.39 18.40 -9.49
N GLU A 273 11.23 17.35 -8.69
CA GLU A 273 10.53 16.13 -9.11
C GLU A 273 9.01 16.35 -9.26
N THR A 274 8.41 17.14 -8.38
CA THR A 274 6.99 17.51 -8.48
C THR A 274 6.69 18.26 -9.78
N GLN A 275 7.59 19.15 -10.23
CA GLN A 275 7.41 19.85 -11.50
C GLN A 275 7.46 18.93 -12.72
N LYS A 276 8.15 17.78 -12.64
CA LYS A 276 8.13 16.77 -13.71
C LYS A 276 6.74 16.14 -13.88
N LEU A 277 5.88 16.18 -12.85
CA LEU A 277 4.49 15.71 -12.93
C LEU A 277 3.64 16.59 -13.85
N ASN A 278 3.89 17.91 -13.84
CA ASN A 278 3.24 18.85 -14.76
C ASN A 278 3.53 18.53 -16.23
N PHE A 279 4.68 17.91 -16.50
CA PHE A 279 5.01 17.46 -17.84
C PHE A 279 4.03 16.37 -18.28
N PHE A 280 3.90 15.29 -17.51
CA PHE A 280 2.95 14.23 -17.83
C PHE A 280 1.50 14.71 -17.89
N ALA A 281 1.09 15.59 -16.97
CA ALA A 281 -0.25 16.17 -16.97
C ALA A 281 -0.60 16.87 -18.30
N LYS A 282 0.37 17.53 -18.95
CA LYS A 282 0.20 18.18 -20.27
C LYS A 282 0.06 17.17 -21.41
N HIS A 283 0.55 15.95 -21.24
CA HIS A 283 0.54 14.90 -22.26
C HIS A 283 -0.55 13.85 -22.06
N MET A 284 -1.39 13.95 -21.02
CA MET A 284 -2.41 12.94 -20.72
C MET A 284 -3.37 12.68 -21.88
N GLN A 285 -3.91 13.74 -22.51
CA GLN A 285 -4.80 13.55 -23.66
C GLN A 285 -4.06 12.93 -24.85
N GLU A 286 -2.81 13.34 -25.09
CA GLU A 286 -1.98 12.75 -26.15
C GLU A 286 -1.76 11.24 -25.89
N LEU A 287 -1.47 10.86 -24.65
CA LEU A 287 -1.29 9.46 -24.26
C LEU A 287 -2.58 8.67 -24.43
N GLU A 288 -3.72 9.19 -23.97
CA GLU A 288 -5.06 8.59 -24.12
C GLU A 288 -5.40 8.35 -25.60
N ASP A 289 -5.22 9.37 -26.44
CA ASP A 289 -5.50 9.33 -27.87
C ASP A 289 -4.65 8.28 -28.60
N ASN A 290 -3.49 7.95 -28.04
CA ASN A 290 -2.53 7.00 -28.60
C ASN A 290 -2.48 5.66 -27.87
N LEU A 291 -3.36 5.38 -26.90
CA LEU A 291 -3.42 4.05 -26.28
C LEU A 291 -3.64 2.96 -27.34
N PRO A 292 -3.07 1.74 -27.17
CA PRO A 292 -3.23 0.63 -28.11
C PRO A 292 -4.61 -0.05 -28.00
N LEU A 293 -5.65 0.77 -27.92
CA LEU A 293 -7.05 0.43 -27.74
C LEU A 293 -7.86 0.87 -28.98
N ASP A 294 -8.98 0.21 -29.26
CA ASP A 294 -9.87 0.64 -30.34
C ASP A 294 -10.43 2.05 -30.04
N ALA A 295 -10.50 2.90 -31.08
CA ALA A 295 -10.80 4.32 -30.92
C ALA A 295 -12.13 4.62 -30.23
N GLN A 296 -13.12 3.72 -30.34
CA GLN A 296 -14.43 3.86 -29.69
C GLN A 296 -14.37 3.81 -28.15
N TYR A 297 -13.31 3.22 -27.59
CA TYR A 297 -13.15 3.08 -26.14
C TYR A 297 -12.22 4.12 -25.51
N ARG A 298 -11.56 4.96 -26.32
CA ARG A 298 -10.69 6.03 -25.82
C ARG A 298 -11.52 7.16 -25.26
N ASN A 299 -11.04 7.79 -24.19
CA ASN A 299 -11.69 8.95 -23.62
C ASN A 299 -11.43 10.19 -24.48
N PRO A 300 -12.47 10.79 -25.12
CA PRO A 300 -12.29 11.97 -25.97
C PRO A 300 -11.91 13.22 -25.18
N LYS A 301 -12.03 13.19 -23.86
CA LYS A 301 -11.64 14.28 -22.97
C LYS A 301 -11.25 13.76 -21.59
N VAL A 302 -9.96 13.57 -21.40
CA VAL A 302 -9.38 13.24 -20.10
C VAL A 302 -9.64 14.38 -19.11
N GLY A 303 -10.06 14.01 -17.89
CA GLY A 303 -10.26 14.97 -16.80
C GLY A 303 -8.96 15.64 -16.36
N ALA A 304 -9.07 16.71 -15.59
CA ALA A 304 -7.89 17.28 -14.95
C ALA A 304 -7.24 16.23 -14.02
N LEU A 305 -5.92 16.13 -14.06
CA LEU A 305 -5.18 15.29 -13.13
C LEU A 305 -5.42 15.78 -11.70
N ALA A 306 -5.83 14.88 -10.81
CA ALA A 306 -5.79 15.18 -9.39
C ALA A 306 -4.34 15.49 -8.96
N PRO A 307 -4.13 16.33 -7.92
CA PRO A 307 -2.79 16.76 -7.54
C PRO A 307 -1.84 15.58 -7.34
N MET A 308 -0.66 15.63 -7.95
CA MET A 308 0.40 14.68 -7.67
C MET A 308 1.58 15.44 -7.10
N VAL A 309 2.22 14.91 -6.07
CA VAL A 309 3.40 15.52 -5.45
C VAL A 309 4.47 14.47 -5.19
N VAL A 310 5.72 14.85 -5.39
CA VAL A 310 6.88 14.07 -4.97
C VAL A 310 7.42 14.66 -3.68
N VAL A 311 7.65 13.81 -2.69
CA VAL A 311 8.08 14.25 -1.37
C VAL A 311 9.18 13.32 -0.84
N ASN A 312 9.99 13.86 0.07
CA ASN A 312 10.95 13.11 0.86
C ASN A 312 10.42 13.00 2.29
N GLN A 313 10.18 11.77 2.75
CA GLN A 313 9.65 11.49 4.07
C GLN A 313 10.66 11.85 5.16
N VAL A 314 10.22 12.65 6.11
CA VAL A 314 10.97 13.03 7.32
C VAL A 314 10.57 12.12 8.48
N TYR A 315 9.28 11.78 8.60
CA TYR A 315 8.77 10.89 9.65
C TYR A 315 7.49 10.18 9.19
N GLY A 316 7.36 8.89 9.54
CA GLY A 316 6.14 8.10 9.36
C GLY A 316 5.64 7.55 10.70
N ALA A 317 4.32 7.49 10.88
CA ALA A 317 3.70 6.96 12.11
C ALA A 317 2.34 6.29 11.85
N GLY A 318 1.91 5.51 12.84
CA GLY A 318 0.65 4.77 12.75
C GLY A 318 0.70 3.74 11.63
N ASP A 319 -0.34 3.70 10.80
CA ASP A 319 -0.40 2.74 9.68
C ASP A 319 0.68 3.01 8.63
N GLY A 320 1.06 4.28 8.45
CA GLY A 320 2.14 4.71 7.57
C GLY A 320 3.56 4.39 8.05
N ASN A 321 3.73 3.67 9.15
CA ASN A 321 5.02 3.14 9.60
C ASN A 321 4.84 1.79 10.33
N MET A 322 4.37 0.80 9.59
CA MET A 322 4.15 -0.55 10.09
C MET A 322 4.57 -1.58 9.04
N ALA A 323 5.46 -2.49 9.43
CA ALA A 323 5.96 -3.56 8.58
C ALA A 323 6.46 -3.02 7.23
N VAL A 324 5.79 -3.39 6.13
CA VAL A 324 6.13 -2.94 4.78
C VAL A 324 5.80 -1.45 4.67
N GLN A 325 6.80 -0.64 4.31
CA GLN A 325 6.65 0.80 4.21
C GLN A 325 5.92 1.20 2.92
N THR A 326 4.98 2.14 3.03
CA THR A 326 4.31 2.78 1.90
C THR A 326 5.34 3.42 0.95
N ALA A 327 5.20 3.20 -0.36
CA ALA A 327 6.06 3.80 -1.38
C ALA A 327 5.42 5.03 -2.04
N ALA A 328 4.10 4.99 -2.17
CA ALA A 328 3.23 6.08 -2.59
C ALA A 328 1.84 5.82 -2.01
N TYR A 329 1.01 6.85 -1.95
CA TYR A 329 -0.38 6.73 -1.51
C TYR A 329 -1.28 7.71 -2.24
N ASN A 330 -2.56 7.38 -2.31
CA ASN A 330 -3.58 8.15 -3.01
C ASN A 330 -4.76 8.42 -2.06
N LEU A 331 -4.96 9.68 -1.69
CA LEU A 331 -5.91 10.09 -0.65
C LEU A 331 -6.69 11.34 -1.08
N PRO A 332 -7.79 11.69 -0.40
CA PRO A 332 -8.51 10.91 0.61
C PRO A 332 -9.36 9.80 0.00
N ASN A 333 -9.77 8.84 0.84
CA ASN A 333 -10.65 7.71 0.46
C ASN A 333 -12.15 8.10 0.40
N ASP A 334 -12.53 9.28 0.92
CA ASP A 334 -13.92 9.74 0.96
C ASP A 334 -14.45 10.07 -0.44
N GLU A 335 -15.45 9.30 -0.91
CA GLU A 335 -16.01 9.41 -2.26
C GLU A 335 -16.62 10.78 -2.55
N ARG A 336 -17.02 11.53 -1.53
CA ARG A 336 -17.54 12.90 -1.69
C ARG A 336 -16.47 13.84 -2.22
N ILE A 337 -15.20 13.62 -1.84
CA ILE A 337 -14.06 14.40 -2.31
C ILE A 337 -13.58 13.89 -3.65
N ILE A 338 -13.46 12.56 -3.79
CA ILE A 338 -13.03 11.92 -5.03
C ILE A 338 -13.95 12.34 -6.19
N SER A 339 -15.27 12.35 -5.96
CA SER A 339 -16.26 12.75 -6.97
C SER A 339 -16.19 14.25 -7.31
N ALA A 340 -15.72 15.09 -6.40
CA ALA A 340 -15.63 16.54 -6.59
C ALA A 340 -14.30 16.98 -7.23
N ARG A 341 -13.17 16.34 -6.87
CA ARG A 341 -11.80 16.79 -7.21
C ARG A 341 -10.80 15.67 -7.51
N GLY A 342 -11.21 14.42 -7.44
CA GLY A 342 -10.30 13.28 -7.44
C GLY A 342 -9.51 13.18 -6.13
N SER A 343 -8.41 12.44 -6.17
CA SER A 343 -7.56 12.11 -5.02
C SER A 343 -6.11 12.50 -5.31
N LYS A 344 -5.46 13.13 -4.34
CA LYS A 344 -4.06 13.55 -4.44
C LYS A 344 -3.16 12.33 -4.25
N ARG A 345 -2.20 12.16 -5.16
CA ARG A 345 -1.16 11.13 -5.08
C ARG A 345 0.12 11.71 -4.52
N VAL A 346 0.73 11.00 -3.59
CA VAL A 346 1.99 11.39 -2.94
C VAL A 346 3.02 10.30 -3.15
N MET A 347 4.15 10.65 -3.76
CA MET A 347 5.26 9.76 -4.06
C MET A 347 6.38 9.95 -3.03
N LEU A 348 6.67 8.94 -2.21
CA LEU A 348 7.70 9.00 -1.16
C LEU A 348 9.07 8.65 -1.76
N LYS A 349 9.73 9.62 -2.41
CA LYS A 349 10.95 9.41 -3.20
C LYS A 349 12.07 8.76 -2.40
N ASN A 350 12.46 9.33 -1.26
CA ASN A 350 13.54 8.77 -0.44
C ASN A 350 13.22 7.37 0.13
N VAL A 351 11.95 7.04 0.36
CA VAL A 351 11.51 5.67 0.70
C VAL A 351 11.69 4.74 -0.49
N GLN A 352 11.31 5.17 -1.69
CA GLN A 352 11.53 4.41 -2.92
C GLN A 352 13.03 4.24 -3.23
N GLU A 353 13.87 5.25 -2.99
CA GLU A 353 15.34 5.16 -3.11
C GLU A 353 15.90 4.12 -2.14
N ALA A 354 15.44 4.13 -0.89
CA ALA A 354 15.85 3.17 0.12
C ALA A 354 15.43 1.74 -0.26
N LYS A 355 14.19 1.55 -0.73
CA LYS A 355 13.71 0.26 -1.26
C LYS A 355 14.54 -0.19 -2.46
N PHE A 356 14.81 0.72 -3.41
CA PHE A 356 15.64 0.43 -4.58
C PHE A 356 17.03 -0.09 -4.18
N LYS A 357 17.66 0.55 -3.20
CA LYS A 357 19.00 0.20 -2.74
C LYS A 357 19.02 -1.08 -1.89
N ALA A 358 18.05 -1.25 -1.00
CA ALA A 358 18.01 -2.37 -0.04
C ALA A 358 17.39 -3.65 -0.61
N THR A 359 16.51 -3.55 -1.62
CA THR A 359 15.77 -4.70 -2.17
C THR A 359 16.08 -4.90 -3.65
N LEU A 360 15.79 -3.91 -4.51
CA LEU A 360 15.88 -4.08 -5.96
C LEU A 360 17.34 -4.29 -6.44
N THR A 361 18.29 -3.56 -5.87
CA THR A 361 19.71 -3.68 -6.24
C THR A 361 20.30 -5.06 -5.88
N PRO A 362 20.05 -5.63 -4.68
CA PRO A 362 20.39 -7.03 -4.42
C PRO A 362 19.65 -8.03 -5.32
N ILE A 363 18.37 -7.80 -5.61
CA ILE A 363 17.57 -8.68 -6.49
C ILE A 363 18.15 -8.69 -7.90
N SER A 364 18.51 -7.54 -8.46
CA SER A 364 19.07 -7.45 -9.81
C SER A 364 20.35 -8.27 -9.96
N LYS A 365 21.18 -8.35 -8.92
CA LYS A 365 22.38 -9.20 -8.89
C LYS A 365 22.09 -10.70 -8.96
N LEU A 366 20.91 -11.12 -8.52
CA LEU A 366 20.48 -12.52 -8.53
C LEU A 366 19.80 -12.90 -9.84
N VAL A 367 19.05 -11.97 -10.45
CA VAL A 367 18.15 -12.27 -11.58
C VAL A 367 18.59 -11.72 -12.92
N LEU A 368 19.56 -10.81 -12.99
CA LEU A 368 20.07 -10.27 -14.25
C LEU A 368 21.50 -10.72 -14.52
N THR A 369 21.91 -10.68 -15.80
CA THR A 369 23.32 -10.84 -16.18
C THR A 369 24.16 -9.64 -15.73
N PRO A 370 25.48 -9.79 -15.54
CA PRO A 370 26.36 -8.67 -15.17
C PRO A 370 26.24 -7.45 -16.10
N GLU A 371 25.99 -7.67 -17.39
CA GLU A 371 25.82 -6.62 -18.39
C GLU A 371 24.50 -5.86 -18.19
N ALA A 372 23.39 -6.59 -17.97
CA ALA A 372 22.07 -5.98 -17.73
C ALA A 372 21.98 -5.29 -16.36
N GLN A 373 22.79 -5.69 -15.38
CA GLN A 373 22.89 -5.01 -14.09
C GLN A 373 23.36 -3.54 -14.22
N GLN A 374 24.15 -3.21 -15.24
CA GLN A 374 24.59 -1.82 -15.48
C GLN A 374 23.46 -0.90 -15.94
N ASP A 375 22.36 -1.47 -16.41
CA ASP A 375 21.19 -0.73 -16.87
C ASP A 375 20.19 -0.45 -15.73
N VAL A 376 20.37 -1.06 -14.54
CA VAL A 376 19.44 -0.90 -13.42
C VAL A 376 19.69 0.44 -12.73
N ASP A 377 18.74 1.35 -12.82
CA ASP A 377 18.87 2.70 -12.26
C ASP A 377 17.58 3.19 -11.58
N PHE A 378 17.75 4.12 -10.63
CA PHE A 378 16.64 4.64 -9.84
C PHE A 378 15.68 5.50 -10.64
N ASN A 379 16.15 6.27 -11.63
CA ASN A 379 15.27 7.14 -12.42
C ASN A 379 14.30 6.30 -13.24
N SER A 380 14.74 5.20 -13.85
CA SER A 380 13.87 4.26 -14.56
C SER A 380 12.84 3.64 -13.62
N PHE A 381 13.26 3.19 -12.42
CA PHE A 381 12.37 2.62 -11.41
C PHE A 381 11.31 3.62 -10.93
N PHE A 382 11.75 4.80 -10.49
CA PHE A 382 10.89 5.85 -9.98
C PHE A 382 9.93 6.39 -11.03
N THR A 383 10.43 6.61 -12.25
CA THR A 383 9.62 7.14 -13.36
C THR A 383 8.59 6.12 -13.84
N HIS A 384 8.89 4.81 -13.79
CA HIS A 384 7.91 3.77 -14.08
C HIS A 384 6.78 3.75 -13.04
N ILE A 385 7.10 3.80 -11.74
CA ILE A 385 6.08 3.91 -10.68
C ILE A 385 5.25 5.18 -10.90
N LEU A 386 5.91 6.29 -11.25
CA LEU A 386 5.19 7.51 -11.56
C LEU A 386 4.22 7.33 -12.75
N ALA A 387 4.67 6.69 -13.83
CA ALA A 387 3.83 6.42 -14.99
C ALA A 387 2.66 5.49 -14.62
N HIS A 388 2.91 4.44 -13.84
CA HIS A 388 1.88 3.55 -13.30
C HIS A 388 0.77 4.34 -12.60
N GLU A 389 1.14 5.25 -11.68
CA GLU A 389 0.18 6.08 -10.94
C GLU A 389 -0.68 6.97 -11.85
N ILE A 390 -0.09 7.50 -12.92
CA ILE A 390 -0.80 8.33 -13.91
C ILE A 390 -1.72 7.45 -14.77
N MET A 391 -1.28 6.24 -15.13
CA MET A 391 -2.04 5.33 -15.98
C MET A 391 -3.25 4.70 -15.27
N HIS A 392 -3.34 4.74 -13.94
CA HIS A 392 -4.63 4.53 -13.26
C HIS A 392 -5.71 5.52 -13.71
N GLY A 393 -5.33 6.74 -14.10
CA GLY A 393 -6.23 7.79 -14.55
C GLY A 393 -6.49 7.83 -16.06
N LEU A 394 -5.88 6.92 -16.84
CA LEU A 394 -6.08 6.79 -18.29
C LEU A 394 -6.70 5.43 -18.65
N GLY A 395 -7.18 5.32 -19.88
CA GLY A 395 -7.91 4.15 -20.35
C GLY A 395 -9.37 4.15 -19.90
N PRO A 396 -10.05 3.00 -19.97
CA PRO A 396 -11.48 2.92 -19.70
C PRO A 396 -11.82 3.05 -18.21
N HIS A 397 -12.66 4.03 -17.84
CA HIS A 397 -13.25 4.15 -16.49
C HIS A 397 -14.77 3.95 -16.47
N ALA A 398 -15.38 3.87 -17.65
CA ALA A 398 -16.82 3.69 -17.83
C ALA A 398 -17.07 2.54 -18.79
N THR A 399 -18.08 1.74 -18.47
CA THR A 399 -18.52 0.59 -19.27
C THR A 399 -20.04 0.63 -19.43
N VAL A 400 -20.55 -0.24 -20.29
CA VAL A 400 -21.98 -0.48 -20.43
C VAL A 400 -22.23 -1.98 -20.34
N VAL A 401 -22.99 -2.40 -19.32
CA VAL A 401 -23.42 -3.79 -19.14
C VAL A 401 -24.94 -3.84 -19.19
N ASP A 402 -25.47 -4.70 -20.05
CA ASP A 402 -26.92 -4.84 -20.31
C ASP A 402 -27.62 -3.50 -20.62
N GLY A 403 -26.93 -2.63 -21.38
CA GLY A 403 -27.43 -1.31 -21.76
C GLY A 403 -27.45 -0.28 -20.63
N LYS A 404 -26.87 -0.58 -19.47
CA LYS A 404 -26.78 0.32 -18.31
C LYS A 404 -25.35 0.80 -18.10
N PRO A 405 -25.14 2.07 -17.71
CA PRO A 405 -23.84 2.55 -17.28
C PRO A 405 -23.31 1.71 -16.11
N SER A 406 -22.04 1.31 -16.21
CA SER A 406 -21.29 0.60 -15.17
C SER A 406 -19.84 1.11 -15.16
N THR A 407 -18.98 0.42 -14.42
CA THR A 407 -17.54 0.67 -14.35
C THR A 407 -16.76 -0.64 -14.45
N PRO A 408 -15.50 -0.62 -14.90
CA PRO A 408 -14.66 -1.83 -14.90
C PRO A 408 -14.57 -2.48 -13.53
N ARG A 409 -14.53 -1.68 -12.45
CA ARG A 409 -14.53 -2.19 -11.07
C ARG A 409 -15.77 -3.01 -10.73
N GLN A 410 -16.95 -2.52 -11.12
CA GLN A 410 -18.21 -3.22 -10.87
C GLN A 410 -18.33 -4.49 -11.70
N ASP A 411 -17.90 -4.43 -12.96
CA ASP A 411 -18.04 -5.53 -13.91
C ASP A 411 -17.06 -6.66 -13.63
N LEU A 412 -15.80 -6.32 -13.31
CA LEU A 412 -14.71 -7.27 -13.08
C LEU A 412 -14.67 -7.82 -11.64
N LYS A 413 -15.44 -7.25 -10.71
CA LYS A 413 -15.61 -7.78 -9.34
C LYS A 413 -14.26 -8.08 -8.67
N GLU A 414 -14.04 -9.29 -8.18
CA GLU A 414 -12.81 -9.67 -7.48
C GLU A 414 -11.59 -9.81 -8.40
N ALA A 415 -11.78 -9.80 -9.72
CA ALA A 415 -10.68 -9.77 -10.68
C ALA A 415 -10.14 -8.34 -10.88
N TYR A 416 -10.95 -7.31 -10.61
CA TYR A 416 -10.63 -5.91 -10.93
C TYR A 416 -9.26 -5.49 -10.42
N SER A 417 -9.01 -5.61 -9.11
CA SER A 417 -7.74 -5.14 -8.53
C SER A 417 -6.51 -5.82 -9.13
N THR A 418 -6.60 -7.07 -9.59
CA THR A 418 -5.45 -7.71 -10.25
C THR A 418 -5.24 -7.17 -11.66
N ILE A 419 -6.33 -6.92 -12.40
CA ILE A 419 -6.29 -6.40 -13.77
C ILE A 419 -5.86 -4.94 -13.80
N GLU A 420 -6.42 -4.10 -12.94
CA GLU A 420 -6.12 -2.67 -12.85
C GLU A 420 -4.64 -2.41 -12.55
N GLU A 421 -4.05 -3.14 -11.59
CA GLU A 421 -2.62 -3.02 -11.26
C GLU A 421 -1.74 -3.47 -12.44
N ALA A 422 -2.10 -4.58 -13.09
CA ALA A 422 -1.35 -5.09 -14.23
C ALA A 422 -1.44 -4.16 -15.45
N LYS A 423 -2.60 -3.53 -15.64
CA LYS A 423 -2.84 -2.50 -16.64
C LYS A 423 -1.98 -1.28 -16.34
N ALA A 424 -2.04 -0.72 -15.14
CA ALA A 424 -1.25 0.46 -14.77
C ALA A 424 0.26 0.25 -14.99
N ASP A 425 0.81 -0.90 -14.62
CA ASP A 425 2.21 -1.25 -14.88
C ASP A 425 2.56 -1.26 -16.38
N ILE A 426 1.79 -1.99 -17.19
CA ILE A 426 2.08 -2.21 -18.62
C ILE A 426 1.77 -0.97 -19.46
N THR A 427 0.65 -0.31 -19.22
CA THR A 427 0.35 0.99 -19.85
C THR A 427 1.40 2.02 -19.45
N GLY A 428 1.94 1.95 -18.24
CA GLY A 428 3.05 2.80 -17.78
C GLY A 428 4.32 2.61 -18.63
N LEU A 429 4.69 1.36 -18.91
CA LEU A 429 5.78 1.05 -19.84
C LEU A 429 5.49 1.54 -21.26
N TYR A 430 4.27 1.33 -21.75
CA TYR A 430 3.84 1.81 -23.06
C TYR A 430 3.96 3.33 -23.17
N ALA A 431 3.42 4.07 -22.20
CA ALA A 431 3.45 5.53 -22.16
C ALA A 431 4.88 6.07 -22.13
N LEU A 432 5.72 5.56 -21.21
CA LEU A 432 7.12 5.98 -21.13
C LEU A 432 7.87 5.70 -22.42
N ARG A 433 7.59 4.56 -23.05
CA ARG A 433 8.16 4.24 -24.35
C ARG A 433 7.70 5.21 -25.44
N TYR A 434 6.40 5.43 -25.57
CA TYR A 434 5.84 6.35 -26.55
C TYR A 434 6.47 7.75 -26.42
N MET A 435 6.57 8.27 -25.18
CA MET A 435 7.17 9.57 -24.90
C MET A 435 8.68 9.57 -25.19
N MET A 436 9.40 8.49 -24.86
CA MET A 436 10.81 8.33 -25.19
C MET A 436 11.05 8.39 -26.71
N ASP A 437 10.22 7.73 -27.53
CA ASP A 437 10.33 7.77 -28.99
C ASP A 437 10.09 9.18 -29.55
N LYS A 438 9.22 9.96 -28.91
CA LYS A 438 8.98 11.38 -29.24
C LYS A 438 10.08 12.33 -28.76
N GLY A 439 11.06 11.86 -27.99
CA GLY A 439 12.09 12.72 -27.36
C GLY A 439 11.56 13.54 -26.19
N GLN A 440 10.36 13.22 -25.69
CA GLN A 440 9.69 13.92 -24.59
C GLN A 440 10.37 13.68 -23.23
N LEU A 441 11.20 12.63 -23.11
CA LEU A 441 11.87 12.24 -21.85
C LEU A 441 13.38 12.49 -21.83
N ASN A 442 13.91 13.34 -22.72
CA ASN A 442 15.35 13.58 -22.86
C ASN A 442 16.04 14.02 -21.55
N ASP A 443 15.37 14.83 -20.73
CA ASP A 443 15.92 15.34 -19.47
C ASP A 443 15.73 14.38 -18.27
N THR A 444 15.02 13.26 -18.46
CA THR A 444 14.68 12.31 -17.39
C THR A 444 15.21 10.91 -17.66
N LEU A 445 14.62 10.20 -18.63
CA LEU A 445 15.00 8.84 -18.99
C LEU A 445 15.94 8.77 -20.21
N GLY A 446 16.06 9.86 -20.97
CA GLY A 446 16.79 9.90 -22.23
C GLY A 446 15.96 9.38 -23.41
N GLN A 447 16.64 9.04 -24.51
CA GLN A 447 16.05 8.53 -25.74
C GLN A 447 16.93 7.43 -26.37
N GLY A 448 16.31 6.55 -27.16
CA GLY A 448 16.99 5.52 -27.94
C GLY A 448 17.41 4.29 -27.13
N ALA A 449 18.23 3.44 -27.74
CA ALA A 449 18.49 2.08 -27.24
C ALA A 449 19.01 2.01 -25.79
N VAL A 450 19.81 2.98 -25.35
CA VAL A 450 20.33 3.02 -23.96
C VAL A 450 19.19 3.28 -22.96
N ALA A 451 18.33 4.25 -23.25
CA ALA A 451 17.18 4.58 -22.41
C ALA A 451 16.17 3.41 -22.36
N GLU A 452 15.94 2.75 -23.50
CA GLU A 452 15.10 1.56 -23.59
C GLU A 452 15.65 0.41 -22.74
N ARG A 453 16.97 0.16 -22.84
CA ARG A 453 17.65 -0.86 -22.04
C ARG A 453 17.46 -0.64 -20.55
N LYS A 454 17.68 0.58 -20.08
CA LYS A 454 17.49 0.98 -18.68
C LYS A 454 16.07 0.75 -18.20
N LEU A 455 15.08 1.21 -18.96
CA LEU A 455 13.67 1.05 -18.60
C LEU A 455 13.29 -0.43 -18.44
N TYR A 456 13.54 -1.25 -19.47
CA TYR A 456 13.08 -2.65 -19.46
C TYR A 456 13.90 -3.57 -18.55
N ASN A 457 15.22 -3.37 -18.42
CA ASN A 457 16.02 -4.17 -17.48
C ASN A 457 15.69 -3.82 -16.03
N THR A 458 15.46 -2.54 -15.72
CA THR A 458 14.99 -2.11 -14.40
C THR A 458 13.60 -2.68 -14.11
N PHE A 459 12.68 -2.63 -15.07
CA PHE A 459 11.35 -3.19 -14.93
C PHE A 459 11.39 -4.72 -14.71
N LEU A 460 12.20 -5.45 -15.48
CA LEU A 460 12.38 -6.90 -15.31
C LEU A 460 12.87 -7.25 -13.88
N ALA A 461 13.88 -6.56 -13.38
CA ALA A 461 14.34 -6.74 -12.00
C ALA A 461 13.24 -6.39 -10.98
N SER A 462 12.48 -5.32 -11.23
CA SER A 462 11.38 -4.89 -10.36
C SER A 462 10.22 -5.89 -10.36
N GLY A 463 9.99 -6.59 -11.47
CA GLY A 463 9.00 -7.67 -11.55
C GLY A 463 9.28 -8.78 -10.55
N PHE A 464 10.56 -9.17 -10.39
CA PHE A 464 10.96 -10.12 -9.36
C PHE A 464 10.80 -9.57 -7.94
N ARG A 465 11.07 -8.27 -7.72
CA ARG A 465 10.82 -7.60 -6.44
C ARG A 465 9.34 -7.66 -6.06
N THR A 466 8.43 -7.37 -7.00
CA THR A 466 6.99 -7.45 -6.76
C THR A 466 6.53 -8.90 -6.53
N LEU A 467 7.03 -9.87 -7.30
CA LEU A 467 6.71 -11.29 -7.09
C LEU A 467 7.22 -11.84 -5.75
N HIS A 468 8.30 -11.25 -5.21
CA HIS A 468 8.84 -11.61 -3.90
C HIS A 468 7.86 -11.31 -2.74
N PHE A 469 6.83 -10.48 -2.97
CA PHE A 469 5.77 -10.25 -1.99
C PHE A 469 4.81 -11.44 -1.84
N GLY A 470 4.69 -12.30 -2.86
CA GLY A 470 3.80 -13.46 -2.89
C GLY A 470 2.42 -13.17 -3.48
N LEU A 471 1.78 -14.20 -4.05
CA LEU A 471 0.55 -14.10 -4.85
C LEU A 471 -0.74 -13.82 -4.06
N THR A 472 -0.65 -13.52 -2.77
CA THR A 472 -1.80 -13.04 -1.99
C THR A 472 -2.13 -11.58 -2.31
N ASP A 473 -1.16 -10.81 -2.79
CA ASP A 473 -1.28 -9.40 -3.16
C ASP A 473 -1.77 -9.22 -4.61
N SER A 474 -2.54 -8.16 -4.90
CA SER A 474 -3.02 -7.88 -6.27
C SER A 474 -1.91 -7.48 -7.24
N HIS A 475 -0.93 -6.68 -6.80
CA HIS A 475 0.21 -6.29 -7.63
C HIS A 475 1.06 -7.52 -7.97
N ALA A 476 1.30 -8.41 -7.00
CA ALA A 476 2.02 -9.66 -7.24
C ALA A 476 1.30 -10.58 -8.24
N ARG A 477 -0.04 -10.68 -8.14
CA ARG A 477 -0.85 -11.42 -9.13
C ARG A 477 -0.80 -10.76 -10.50
N GLY A 478 -0.89 -9.43 -10.57
CA GLY A 478 -0.79 -8.67 -11.82
C GLY A 478 0.58 -8.84 -12.46
N MET A 479 1.66 -8.75 -11.68
CA MET A 479 3.02 -8.97 -12.14
C MET A 479 3.25 -10.41 -12.62
N ALA A 480 2.62 -11.41 -12.01
CA ALA A 480 2.68 -12.79 -12.51
C ALA A 480 2.08 -12.91 -13.91
N ILE A 481 0.98 -12.19 -14.20
CA ILE A 481 0.42 -12.10 -15.55
C ILE A 481 1.44 -11.50 -16.52
N GLN A 482 1.99 -10.35 -16.16
CA GLN A 482 2.93 -9.60 -16.99
C GLN A 482 4.20 -10.42 -17.29
N MET A 483 4.84 -10.97 -16.27
CA MET A 483 6.03 -11.80 -16.39
C MET A 483 5.79 -13.02 -17.28
N ASN A 484 4.72 -13.77 -17.03
CA ASN A 484 4.43 -15.00 -17.78
C ASN A 484 4.01 -14.73 -19.22
N TYR A 485 3.23 -13.67 -19.48
CA TYR A 485 2.85 -13.27 -20.83
C TYR A 485 4.07 -12.82 -21.64
N ILE A 486 4.92 -11.97 -21.06
CA ILE A 486 6.11 -11.44 -21.74
C ILE A 486 7.14 -12.56 -21.98
N LEU A 487 7.25 -13.55 -21.09
CA LEU A 487 8.00 -14.79 -21.31
C LEU A 487 7.45 -15.59 -22.50
N ASP A 488 6.13 -15.80 -22.58
CA ASP A 488 5.50 -16.53 -23.70
C ASP A 488 5.71 -15.82 -25.05
N LYS A 489 5.75 -14.49 -25.06
CA LYS A 489 6.07 -13.68 -26.25
C LYS A 489 7.57 -13.56 -26.53
N GLY A 490 8.41 -14.09 -25.66
CA GLY A 490 9.86 -14.03 -25.75
C GLY A 490 10.45 -12.63 -25.57
N GLY A 491 9.70 -11.68 -25.01
CA GLY A 491 10.23 -10.36 -24.63
C GLY A 491 11.11 -10.43 -23.39
N PHE A 492 10.80 -11.37 -22.48
CA PHE A 492 11.69 -11.82 -21.42
C PHE A 492 12.19 -13.22 -21.75
N VAL A 493 13.40 -13.52 -21.34
CA VAL A 493 14.07 -14.80 -21.62
C VAL A 493 14.66 -15.34 -20.33
N SER A 494 14.27 -16.56 -19.94
CA SER A 494 14.95 -17.28 -18.86
C SER A 494 16.27 -17.86 -19.35
N LEU A 495 17.32 -17.72 -18.53
CA LEU A 495 18.63 -18.31 -18.78
C LEU A 495 18.80 -19.69 -18.10
N GLY A 496 17.73 -20.22 -17.51
CA GLY A 496 17.67 -21.55 -16.88
C GLY A 496 18.30 -21.65 -15.49
N ASP A 497 19.23 -20.76 -15.15
CA ASP A 497 19.90 -20.74 -13.83
C ASP A 497 19.22 -19.77 -12.83
N GLY A 498 18.01 -19.30 -13.11
CA GLY A 498 17.30 -18.28 -12.33
C GLY A 498 17.67 -16.84 -12.70
N ARG A 499 18.57 -16.62 -13.66
CA ARG A 499 18.74 -15.32 -14.32
C ARG A 499 17.84 -15.20 -15.54
N PHE A 500 17.56 -13.97 -15.90
CA PHE A 500 16.67 -13.55 -16.96
C PHE A 500 17.30 -12.39 -17.74
N GLY A 501 16.85 -12.21 -18.98
CA GLY A 501 17.21 -11.10 -19.84
C GLY A 501 16.00 -10.58 -20.63
N VAL A 502 16.20 -9.45 -21.32
CA VAL A 502 15.21 -8.83 -22.19
C VAL A 502 15.63 -9.02 -23.65
N ASP A 503 14.71 -9.52 -24.49
CA ASP A 503 14.86 -9.47 -25.95
C ASP A 503 14.30 -8.13 -26.45
N PHE A 504 15.20 -7.18 -26.71
CA PHE A 504 14.84 -5.82 -27.14
C PHE A 504 14.18 -5.77 -28.53
N GLY A 505 14.31 -6.83 -29.33
CA GLY A 505 13.60 -6.96 -30.60
C GLY A 505 12.12 -7.34 -30.42
N LYS A 506 11.76 -7.97 -29.29
CA LYS A 506 10.40 -8.49 -29.04
C LYS A 506 9.64 -7.76 -27.93
N ILE A 507 10.34 -7.16 -26.96
CA ILE A 507 9.73 -6.59 -25.76
C ILE A 507 8.67 -5.52 -26.07
N LYS A 508 8.91 -4.68 -27.08
CA LYS A 508 7.98 -3.59 -27.44
C LYS A 508 6.61 -4.12 -27.86
N GLN A 509 6.60 -5.10 -28.76
CA GLN A 509 5.34 -5.69 -29.23
C GLN A 509 4.66 -6.49 -28.13
N ALA A 510 5.42 -7.19 -27.28
CA ALA A 510 4.86 -7.92 -26.15
C ALA A 510 4.13 -6.99 -25.16
N VAL A 511 4.72 -5.81 -24.88
CA VAL A 511 4.09 -4.77 -24.05
C VAL A 511 2.84 -4.20 -24.72
N ILE A 512 2.90 -3.84 -26.01
CA ILE A 512 1.75 -3.31 -26.75
C ILE A 512 0.57 -4.31 -26.77
N ASP A 513 0.85 -5.58 -27.07
CA ASP A 513 -0.18 -6.62 -27.14
C ASP A 513 -0.84 -6.86 -25.78
N LEU A 514 -0.05 -6.83 -24.70
CA LEU A 514 -0.54 -7.01 -23.34
C LEU A 514 -1.32 -5.78 -22.84
N ASP A 515 -0.85 -4.57 -23.16
CA ASP A 515 -1.54 -3.32 -22.83
C ASP A 515 -2.94 -3.31 -23.47
N ARG A 516 -3.01 -3.64 -24.77
CA ARG A 516 -4.27 -3.79 -25.49
C ARG A 516 -5.21 -4.81 -24.84
N GLU A 517 -4.69 -5.93 -24.37
CA GLU A 517 -5.48 -6.97 -23.71
C GLU A 517 -6.16 -6.42 -22.44
N PHE A 518 -5.39 -5.78 -21.56
CA PHE A 518 -5.91 -5.22 -20.32
C PHE A 518 -6.91 -4.09 -20.57
N LEU A 519 -6.56 -3.13 -21.44
CA LEU A 519 -7.45 -2.04 -21.80
C LEU A 519 -8.74 -2.54 -22.44
N THR A 520 -8.70 -3.61 -23.25
CA THR A 520 -9.91 -4.19 -23.85
C THR A 520 -10.78 -4.88 -22.79
N ILE A 521 -10.19 -5.60 -21.84
CA ILE A 521 -10.92 -6.23 -20.73
C ILE A 521 -11.66 -5.17 -19.91
N GLU A 522 -10.99 -4.07 -19.56
CA GLU A 522 -11.62 -2.98 -18.81
C GLU A 522 -12.68 -2.24 -19.64
N ALA A 523 -12.43 -1.97 -20.93
CA ALA A 523 -13.37 -1.29 -21.81
C ALA A 523 -14.69 -2.04 -22.00
N THR A 524 -14.64 -3.37 -21.96
CA THR A 524 -15.79 -4.24 -22.23
C THR A 524 -16.41 -4.83 -20.96
N GLY A 525 -15.79 -4.64 -19.79
CA GLY A 525 -16.22 -5.29 -18.56
C GLY A 525 -16.18 -6.82 -18.62
N ASP A 526 -15.31 -7.40 -19.46
CA ASP A 526 -15.30 -8.84 -19.74
C ASP A 526 -14.66 -9.64 -18.59
N TYR A 527 -15.48 -9.88 -17.56
CA TYR A 527 -15.11 -10.65 -16.38
C TYR A 527 -14.65 -12.07 -16.73
N ALA A 528 -15.27 -12.73 -17.72
CA ALA A 528 -14.90 -14.09 -18.10
C ALA A 528 -13.48 -14.12 -18.70
N ARG A 529 -13.16 -13.15 -19.57
CA ARG A 529 -11.81 -13.00 -20.14
C ARG A 529 -10.78 -12.64 -19.08
N ALA A 530 -11.10 -11.75 -18.14
CA ALA A 530 -10.24 -11.45 -16.99
C ALA A 530 -9.92 -12.72 -16.18
N LYS A 531 -10.94 -13.52 -15.83
CA LYS A 531 -10.75 -14.78 -15.09
C LYS A 531 -9.95 -15.82 -15.88
N ALA A 532 -10.13 -15.91 -17.20
CA ALA A 532 -9.35 -16.80 -18.04
C ALA A 532 -7.87 -16.39 -18.08
N LEU A 533 -7.58 -15.08 -18.22
CA LEU A 533 -6.23 -14.54 -18.18
C LEU A 533 -5.56 -14.82 -16.82
N MET A 534 -6.26 -14.54 -15.73
CA MET A 534 -5.78 -14.80 -14.38
C MET A 534 -5.52 -16.30 -14.13
N THR A 535 -6.45 -17.17 -14.53
CA THR A 535 -6.31 -18.63 -14.37
C THR A 535 -5.08 -19.15 -15.11
N LYS A 536 -4.79 -18.59 -16.29
CA LYS A 536 -3.63 -19.00 -17.08
C LYS A 536 -2.31 -18.51 -16.50
N TYR A 537 -2.25 -17.25 -16.05
CA TYR A 537 -0.98 -16.60 -15.79
C TYR A 537 -0.70 -16.21 -14.34
N VAL A 538 -1.65 -16.29 -13.41
CA VAL A 538 -1.41 -16.03 -11.97
C VAL A 538 -0.82 -17.28 -11.33
N VAL A 539 0.38 -17.64 -11.77
CA VAL A 539 1.14 -18.81 -11.31
C VAL A 539 2.63 -18.45 -11.25
N ILE A 540 3.35 -19.01 -10.28
CA ILE A 540 4.81 -18.95 -10.28
C ILE A 540 5.33 -20.12 -11.11
N ARG A 541 5.89 -19.84 -12.29
CA ARG A 541 6.48 -20.86 -13.16
C ARG A 541 7.80 -21.39 -12.57
N PRO A 542 8.20 -22.64 -12.88
CA PRO A 542 9.42 -23.24 -12.32
C PRO A 542 10.68 -22.38 -12.50
N GLU A 543 10.86 -21.77 -13.67
CA GLU A 543 12.00 -20.90 -13.97
C GLU A 543 12.02 -19.63 -13.10
N VAL A 544 10.85 -19.08 -12.77
CA VAL A 544 10.70 -17.92 -11.87
C VAL A 544 10.93 -18.35 -10.43
N GLN A 545 10.45 -19.54 -10.03
CA GLN A 545 10.65 -20.08 -8.68
C GLN A 545 12.13 -20.22 -8.32
N VAL A 546 12.98 -20.65 -9.27
CA VAL A 546 14.44 -20.73 -9.07
C VAL A 546 15.03 -19.37 -8.66
N ALA A 547 14.54 -18.27 -9.25
CA ALA A 547 14.96 -16.92 -8.88
C ALA A 547 14.44 -16.53 -7.49
N LEU A 548 13.15 -16.75 -7.21
CA LEU A 548 12.53 -16.41 -5.92
C LEU A 548 13.16 -17.16 -4.74
N ASP A 549 13.58 -18.42 -4.93
CA ASP A 549 14.25 -19.19 -3.89
C ASP A 549 15.61 -18.58 -3.49
N LYS A 550 16.33 -17.97 -4.44
CA LYS A 550 17.59 -17.25 -4.17
C LYS A 550 17.36 -15.93 -3.42
N MET A 551 16.18 -15.33 -3.57
CA MET A 551 15.85 -14.04 -2.94
C MET A 551 15.51 -14.13 -1.46
N LYS A 552 15.39 -15.33 -0.87
CA LYS A 552 15.16 -15.50 0.58
C LYS A 552 16.26 -14.84 1.45
N ALA A 553 17.42 -14.55 0.86
CA ALA A 553 18.52 -13.82 1.50
C ALA A 553 18.44 -12.30 1.37
N VAL A 554 17.54 -11.78 0.53
CA VAL A 554 17.30 -10.35 0.35
C VAL A 554 16.22 -9.91 1.36
N PRO A 555 16.38 -8.75 2.02
CA PRO A 555 15.32 -8.18 2.84
C PRO A 555 14.03 -7.99 2.03
N ASN A 556 12.88 -8.31 2.63
CA ASN A 556 11.57 -8.08 2.02
C ASN A 556 11.28 -6.59 1.89
N ASP A 557 11.71 -5.78 2.86
CA ASP A 557 11.54 -4.33 2.82
C ASP A 557 12.57 -3.60 3.71
N ILE A 558 12.33 -2.32 3.97
CA ILE A 558 13.14 -1.44 4.81
C ILE A 558 12.52 -1.22 6.20
N ARG A 559 13.37 -0.81 7.14
CA ARG A 559 13.01 -0.26 8.44
C ARG A 559 13.60 1.15 8.54
N PRO A 560 12.79 2.20 8.37
CA PRO A 560 13.27 3.57 8.40
C PRO A 560 13.85 3.98 9.76
N GLU A 561 14.97 4.69 9.70
CA GLU A 561 15.50 5.52 10.76
C GLU A 561 15.41 6.99 10.37
N PHE A 562 14.55 7.73 11.05
CA PHE A 562 14.24 9.13 10.72
C PHE A 562 15.30 10.11 11.25
N VAL A 563 16.49 10.12 10.65
CA VAL A 563 17.62 10.97 11.07
C VAL A 563 17.31 12.47 10.93
N THR A 564 16.63 12.89 9.86
CA THR A 564 16.24 14.29 9.66
C THR A 564 15.28 14.76 10.75
N ALA A 565 14.29 13.94 11.14
CA ALA A 565 13.39 14.27 12.24
C ALA A 565 14.14 14.46 13.57
N ARG A 566 15.13 13.60 13.87
CA ARG A 566 15.97 13.73 15.07
C ARG A 566 16.78 15.04 15.06
N ALA A 567 17.35 15.41 13.92
CA ALA A 567 18.13 16.64 13.78
C ALA A 567 17.25 17.90 13.97
N LEU A 568 16.06 17.92 13.38
CA LEU A 568 15.11 19.04 13.52
C LEU A 568 14.60 19.19 14.96
N ASP A 569 14.28 18.08 15.65
CA ASP A 569 13.89 18.10 17.07
C ASP A 569 15.01 18.63 17.97
N GLN A 570 16.27 18.26 17.72
CA GLN A 570 17.41 18.78 18.46
C GLN A 570 17.65 20.27 18.20
N ALA A 571 17.44 20.73 16.97
CA ALA A 571 17.59 22.14 16.61
C ALA A 571 16.47 23.01 17.24
N ALA A 572 15.24 22.51 17.32
CA ALA A 572 14.11 23.24 17.91
C ALA A 572 14.18 23.38 19.45
N LYS A 573 15.01 22.58 20.12
CA LYS A 573 15.24 22.63 21.58
C LYS A 573 16.38 23.54 21.99
N LYS A 574 17.14 24.06 21.04
CA LYS A 574 18.20 25.07 21.25
C LYS A 574 17.62 26.45 20.97
#